data_AF-A0A447NYG3-F1
#
_entry.id   AF-A0A447NYG3-F1
#
_cell.length_a   1.000
_cell.length_b   1.000
_cell.length_c   1.000
_cell.angle_alpha   90.00
_cell.angle_beta   90.00
_cell.angle_gamma   90.00
#
_symmetry.space_group_name_H-M   'P 1'
#
loop_
_entity.id
_entity.type
_entity.pdbx_description
1 polymer ?
#
loop_
_entity_poly.entity_id
_entity_poly.type
_entity_poly.pdbx_seq_one_letter_code
_entity_poly.pdbx_strand_id
1 'polypeptide(L)'
;MLADPAYDLVVLDELTYMLAYHYLDTQEVIAAVKNRPAQQSVIVTGRGCHTQLLELADTVSELRPVKHAFDSGIQAQAGIDW
;
A
#
# COMPACT_ATOMS: atom_id res chain seq x y z
N MET A 1 -6.32 -13.90 5.63
CA MET A 1 -5.67 -13.49 4.36
C MET A 1 -4.15 -13.59 4.46
N LEU A 2 -3.44 -12.72 5.19
CA LEU A 2 -1.96 -12.74 5.22
C LEU A 2 -1.36 -14.03 5.79
N ALA A 3 -2.07 -14.75 6.66
CA ALA A 3 -1.64 -16.06 7.16
C ALA A 3 -2.19 -17.25 6.34
N ASP A 4 -3.01 -16.99 5.32
CA ASP A 4 -3.70 -18.02 4.57
C ASP A 4 -2.93 -18.35 3.29
N PRO A 5 -2.40 -19.58 3.15
CA PRO A 5 -1.60 -20.00 2.00
C PRO A 5 -2.41 -20.20 0.72
N ALA A 6 -3.75 -20.11 0.76
CA ALA A 6 -4.58 -20.17 -0.44
C ALA A 6 -4.50 -18.91 -1.31
N TYR A 7 -3.96 -17.81 -0.80
CA TYR A 7 -3.78 -16.56 -1.55
C TYR A 7 -2.33 -16.40 -1.98
N ASP A 8 -2.12 -16.30 -3.30
CA ASP A 8 -0.80 -15.97 -3.87
C ASP A 8 -0.50 -14.47 -3.80
N LEU A 9 -1.54 -13.63 -3.78
CA LEU A 9 -1.44 -12.17 -3.77
C LEU A 9 -2.46 -11.56 -2.80
N VAL A 10 -1.99 -10.62 -1.97
CA VAL A 10 -2.84 -9.77 -1.14
C VAL A 10 -2.53 -8.30 -1.46
N VAL A 11 -3.57 -7.51 -1.76
CA VAL A 11 -3.46 -6.07 -1.98
C VAL A 11 -4.02 -5.34 -0.75
N LEU A 12 -3.18 -4.52 -0.14
CA LEU A 12 -3.51 -3.66 0.98
C LEU A 12 -3.58 -2.21 0.46
N ASP A 13 -4.70 -1.92 -0.19
CA ASP A 13 -4.93 -0.63 -0.83
C ASP A 13 -5.12 0.47 0.22
N GLU A 14 -4.39 1.58 0.07
CA GLU A 14 -4.41 2.77 0.93
C GLU A 14 -4.09 2.51 2.42
N LEU A 15 -3.35 1.43 2.70
CA LEU A 15 -2.93 1.04 4.05
C LEU A 15 -2.11 2.13 4.76
N THR A 16 -1.32 2.91 4.01
CA THR A 16 -0.38 3.87 4.59
C THR A 16 -1.08 4.88 5.50
N TYR A 17 -2.31 5.29 5.17
CA TYR A 17 -3.10 6.21 5.99
C TYR A 17 -3.50 5.62 7.33
N MET A 18 -3.79 4.32 7.40
CA MET A 18 -4.17 3.67 8.65
C MET A 18 -3.01 3.66 9.64
N LEU A 19 -1.77 3.54 9.15
CA LEU A 19 -0.56 3.61 9.96
C LEU A 19 -0.20 5.04 10.33
N ALA A 20 -0.25 5.96 9.35
CA ALA A 20 0.09 7.36 9.56
C ALA A 20 -0.86 8.05 10.56
N TYR A 21 -2.13 7.65 10.59
CA TYR A 21 -3.13 8.18 11.52
C TYR A 21 -3.30 7.32 12.78
N HIS A 22 -2.45 6.32 12.97
CA HIS A 22 -2.45 5.44 14.16
C HIS A 22 -3.78 4.70 14.39
N TYR A 23 -4.56 4.46 13.33
CA TYR A 23 -5.74 3.60 13.39
C TYR A 23 -5.37 2.12 13.42
N LEU A 24 -4.21 1.76 12.88
CA LEU A 24 -3.62 0.44 12.98
C LEU A 24 -2.23 0.54 13.62
N ASP A 25 -1.89 -0.46 14.42
CA ASP A 25 -0.56 -0.58 15.01
C ASP A 25 0.46 -1.01 13.95
N THR A 26 1.51 -0.20 13.78
CA THR A 26 2.55 -0.44 12.79
C THR A 26 3.32 -1.75 13.05
N GLN A 27 3.56 -2.12 14.31
CA GLN A 27 4.28 -3.36 14.63
C GLN A 27 3.43 -4.59 14.34
N GLU A 28 2.13 -4.53 14.60
CA GLU A 28 1.19 -5.61 14.25
C GLU A 28 1.19 -5.85 12.73
N VAL A 29 1.09 -4.79 11.94
CA VAL A 29 1.13 -4.90 10.47
C VAL A 29 2.47 -5.46 9.97
N ILE A 30 3.59 -4.97 10.49
CA ILE A 30 4.92 -5.47 10.14
C ILE A 30 5.06 -6.96 10.49
N ALA A 31 4.60 -7.36 11.68
CA ALA A 31 4.65 -8.75 12.10
C ALA A 31 3.79 -9.64 11.20
N ALA A 32 2.59 -9.19 10.84
CA ALA A 32 1.71 -9.93 9.92
C ALA A 32 2.35 -10.11 8.53
N VAL A 33 2.94 -9.05 7.96
CA VAL A 33 3.62 -9.12 6.65
C VAL A 33 4.86 -10.00 6.71
N LYS A 34 5.63 -9.98 7.80
CA LYS A 34 6.81 -10.86 7.98
C LYS A 34 6.45 -12.33 8.11
N ASN A 35 5.32 -12.64 8.76
CA ASN A 35 4.91 -14.01 9.06
C ASN A 35 4.02 -14.63 7.97
N ARG A 36 3.81 -13.95 6.84
CA ARG A 36 3.03 -14.47 5.71
C ARG A 36 3.70 -15.69 5.08
N PRO A 37 2.95 -16.55 4.37
CA PRO A 37 3.53 -17.61 3.55
C PRO A 37 4.58 -17.08 2.57
N ALA A 38 5.74 -17.73 2.47
CA ALA A 38 6.88 -17.23 1.69
C ALA A 38 6.59 -17.01 0.19
N GLN A 39 5.65 -17.75 -0.38
CA GLN A 39 5.22 -17.63 -1.78
C GLN A 39 4.19 -16.51 -2.00
N GLN A 40 3.60 -15.98 -0.92
CA GLN A 40 2.57 -14.94 -1.01
C GLN A 40 3.21 -13.56 -1.23
N SER A 41 2.77 -12.88 -2.28
CA SER A 41 3.13 -11.49 -2.57
C SER A 41 2.16 -10.53 -1.88
N VAL A 42 2.67 -9.39 -1.40
CA VAL A 42 1.85 -8.33 -0.79
C VAL A 42 2.13 -7.03 -1.51
N ILE A 43 1.07 -6.38 -2.01
CA ILE A 43 1.15 -5.03 -2.58
C ILE A 43 0.54 -4.06 -1.57
N VAL A 44 1.28 -3.01 -1.25
CA VAL A 44 0.82 -1.92 -0.39
C VAL A 44 0.77 -0.66 -1.23
N THR A 45 -0.35 0.07 -1.19
CA THR A 45 -0.49 1.37 -1.87
C THR A 45 -0.75 2.48 -0.84
N GLY A 46 -0.59 3.71 -1.30
CA GLY A 46 -0.91 4.92 -0.56
C GLY A 46 0.28 5.86 -0.37
N ARG A 47 -0.02 7.07 0.08
CA ARG A 47 0.96 8.15 0.24
C ARG A 47 1.61 8.11 1.62
N GLY A 48 2.86 8.58 1.72
CA GLY A 48 3.54 8.74 3.01
C GLY A 48 3.77 7.42 3.75
N CYS A 49 4.22 6.39 3.04
CA CYS A 49 4.46 5.07 3.63
C CYS A 49 5.47 5.15 4.79
N HIS A 50 5.17 4.45 5.89
CA HIS A 50 6.01 4.43 7.09
C HIS A 50 7.38 3.80 6.78
N THR A 51 8.48 4.39 7.26
CA THR A 51 9.85 3.98 6.93
C THR A 51 10.10 2.48 7.16
N GLN A 52 9.56 1.92 8.25
CA GLN A 52 9.70 0.49 8.54
C GLN A 52 9.05 -0.43 7.49
N LEU A 53 7.98 0.00 6.81
CA LEU A 53 7.40 -0.75 5.70
C LEU A 53 8.25 -0.62 4.44
N LEU A 54 8.80 0.57 4.17
CA LEU A 54 9.72 0.78 3.05
C LEU A 54 10.98 -0.08 3.19
N GLU A 55 11.54 -0.16 4.39
CA GLU A 55 12.71 -1.01 4.70
C GLU A 55 12.38 -2.51 4.63
N LEU A 56 11.14 -2.89 4.91
CA LEU A 56 10.68 -4.27 4.80
C LEU A 56 10.43 -4.70 3.35
N ALA A 57 10.08 -3.76 2.47
CA ALA A 57 9.66 -4.06 1.11
C ALA A 57 10.83 -4.47 0.21
N ASP A 58 10.64 -5.57 -0.52
CA ASP A 58 11.60 -6.04 -1.53
C ASP A 58 11.63 -5.10 -2.76
N THR A 59 10.53 -4.39 -3.01
CA THR A 59 10.40 -3.45 -4.15
C THR A 59 9.59 -2.24 -3.73
N VAL A 60 10.11 -1.05 -4.05
CA VAL A 60 9.45 0.23 -3.80
C VAL A 60 9.43 1.03 -5.11
N SER A 61 8.26 1.54 -5.49
CA SER A 61 8.10 2.48 -6.60
C SER A 61 7.39 3.73 -6.11
N GLU A 62 8.05 4.87 -6.25
CA GLU A 62 7.47 6.18 -5.89
C GLU A 62 6.88 6.85 -7.14
N LEU A 63 5.56 7.03 -7.15
CA LEU A 63 4.89 7.77 -8.22
C LEU A 63 5.01 9.27 -7.96
N ARG A 64 6.00 9.91 -8.61
CA ARG A 64 6.14 11.36 -8.59
C ARG A 64 5.12 12.01 -9.55
N PRO A 65 4.26 12.93 -9.08
CA PRO A 65 3.27 13.60 -9.94
C PRO A 65 3.95 14.66 -10.82
N VAL A 66 4.54 14.24 -11.94
CA VAL A 66 5.17 15.16 -12.91
C VAL A 66 4.14 16.09 -13.55
N LYS A 67 2.92 15.59 -13.79
CA LYS A 67 1.77 16.36 -14.25
C LYS A 67 0.48 15.64 -13.84
N HIS A 68 -0.53 16.38 -13.43
CA HIS A 68 -1.85 15.84 -13.14
C HIS A 68 -2.96 16.66 -13.83
N ALA A 69 -3.98 16.00 -14.38
CA ALA A 69 -5.07 16.67 -15.11
C ALA A 69 -5.87 17.61 -14.19
N PHE A 70 -6.07 17.20 -12.94
CA PHE A 70 -6.69 18.00 -11.88
C PHE A 70 -6.05 19.39 -11.71
N ASP A 71 -4.72 19.50 -11.85
CA ASP A 71 -4.01 20.79 -11.72
C ASP A 71 -4.37 21.77 -12.86
N SER A 72 -4.90 21.26 -13.97
CA SER A 72 -5.42 22.04 -15.10
C SER A 72 -6.95 22.20 -15.06
N GLY A 73 -7.60 21.87 -13.94
CA GLY A 73 -9.04 22.04 -13.72
C GLY A 73 -9.92 20.93 -14.30
N ILE A 74 -9.34 19.85 -14.82
CA ILE A 74 -10.10 18.69 -15.29
C ILE A 74 -10.59 17.91 -14.06
N GLN A 75 -11.90 17.76 -13.92
CA GLN A 75 -12.52 17.04 -12.81
C GLN A 75 -12.46 15.53 -13.01
N ALA A 76 -12.67 14.78 -11.93
CA ALA A 76 -12.68 13.33 -11.93
C ALA A 76 -13.69 12.75 -12.93
N GLN A 77 -13.27 11.74 -13.69
CA GLN A 77 -14.07 11.07 -14.70
C GLN A 77 -14.27 9.60 -14.32
N ALA A 78 -15.51 9.11 -14.41
CA ALA A 78 -15.82 7.70 -14.19
C ALA A 78 -15.09 6.81 -15.21
N GLY A 79 -14.51 5.71 -14.75
CA GLY A 79 -13.65 4.82 -15.52
C GLY A 79 -12.20 5.29 -15.66
N ILE A 80 -11.83 6.45 -15.10
CA ILE A 80 -10.44 6.96 -15.07
C ILE A 80 -9.99 7.18 -13.63
N ASP A 81 -10.71 8.05 -12.90
CA ASP A 81 -10.36 8.43 -11.54
C ASP A 81 -11.16 7.65 -10.48
N TRP A 82 -12.17 6.88 -10.92
CA TRP A 82 -12.92 5.88 -10.13
C TRP A 82 -13.68 4.88 -11.01
#